data_AF-A0AAA9ZB17-F1
#
_entry.id   AF-A0AAA9ZB17-F1
#
_cell.length_a   1.000
_cell.length_b   1.000
_cell.length_c   1.000
_cell.angle_alpha   90.00
_cell.angle_beta   90.00
_cell.angle_gamma   90.00
#
_symmetry.space_group_name_H-M   'P 1'
#
loop_
_entity.id
_entity.type
_entity.pdbx_description
1 polymer ?
#
loop_
_entity_poly.entity_id
_entity_poly.type
_entity_poly.pdbx_seq_one_letter_code
_entity_poly.pdbx_strand_id
1 'polypeptide(L)'
;MTSNKNFRVMGFIYTGLCLTGSFLLIINSSNTVKSNHPFHGESISGVSIVVLLASLVSLIFNALLTFGMLMHRVKFIRYHLRFISTIYVLILVGLFIGCIVGGIALGNSGASDANALGAAAIGMTISVMIGITFVTLQFTLIVWILNGVIRVISNDGMHLVASDAASEMA
;
A
#
# COMPACT_ATOMS: atom_id res chain seq x y z
N MET A 1 -21.15 -1.82 19.63
CA MET A 1 -19.82 -1.35 20.07
C MET A 1 -18.79 -2.45 19.79
N THR A 2 -18.22 -2.50 18.59
CA THR A 2 -16.95 -3.22 18.38
C THR A 2 -15.91 -2.53 19.25
N SER A 3 -15.51 -3.22 20.32
CA SER A 3 -14.66 -2.69 21.40
C SER A 3 -13.45 -1.93 20.85
N ASN A 4 -13.18 -0.73 21.36
CA ASN A 4 -12.03 0.11 21.00
C ASN A 4 -10.70 -0.68 20.95
N LYS A 5 -10.59 -1.75 21.75
CA LYS A 5 -9.45 -2.67 21.75
C LYS A 5 -9.23 -3.39 20.41
N ASN A 6 -10.30 -3.75 19.70
CA ASN A 6 -10.23 -4.50 18.44
C ASN A 6 -9.61 -3.65 17.32
N PHE A 7 -9.97 -2.37 17.22
CA PHE A 7 -9.38 -1.46 16.22
C PHE A 7 -7.91 -1.20 16.50
N ARG A 8 -7.52 -1.06 17.77
CA ARG A 8 -6.12 -0.90 18.16
C ARG A 8 -5.29 -2.13 17.76
N VAL A 9 -5.78 -3.35 18.03
CA VAL A 9 -5.13 -4.59 17.62
C VAL A 9 -5.05 -4.71 16.10
N MET A 10 -6.13 -4.42 15.36
CA MET A 10 -6.11 -4.41 13.89
C MET A 10 -5.10 -3.42 13.33
N GLY A 11 -4.94 -2.23 13.94
CA GLY A 11 -3.91 -1.26 13.56
C GLY A 11 -2.49 -1.78 13.72
N PHE A 12 -2.20 -2.47 14.82
CA PHE A 12 -0.89 -3.11 15.05
C PHE A 12 -0.62 -4.24 14.07
N ILE A 13 -1.61 -5.11 13.81
CA ILE A 13 -1.50 -6.18 12.81
C ILE A 13 -1.22 -5.59 11.43
N TYR A 14 -2.01 -4.58 11.02
CA TYR A 14 -1.83 -3.90 9.74
C TYR A 14 -0.42 -3.32 9.59
N THR A 15 0.05 -2.60 10.61
CA THR A 15 1.36 -1.96 10.55
C THR A 15 2.50 -2.97 10.55
N GLY A 16 2.38 -4.06 11.33
CA GLY A 16 3.33 -5.17 11.31
C GLY A 16 3.42 -5.80 9.92
N LEU A 17 2.28 -6.08 9.29
CA LEU A 17 2.23 -6.62 7.92
C LEU A 17 2.89 -5.67 6.91
N CYS A 18 2.66 -4.36 7.01
CA CYS A 18 3.29 -3.37 6.14
C CYS A 18 4.81 -3.31 6.31
N LEU A 19 5.31 -3.40 7.55
CA LEU A 19 6.75 -3.46 7.84
C LEU A 19 7.38 -4.74 7.28
N THR A 20 6.77 -5.90 7.55
CA THR A 20 7.23 -7.19 7.00
C THR A 20 7.27 -7.17 5.49
N GLY A 21 6.20 -6.67 4.84
CA GLY A 21 6.14 -6.53 3.39
C GLY A 21 7.24 -5.63 2.83
N SER A 22 7.49 -4.48 3.47
CA SER A 22 8.57 -3.57 3.05
C SER A 22 9.95 -4.20 3.19
N PHE A 23 10.18 -4.94 4.28
CA PHE A 23 11.44 -5.64 4.51
C PHE A 23 11.69 -6.75 3.49
N LEU A 24 10.66 -7.55 3.19
CA LEU A 24 10.72 -8.59 2.15
C LEU A 24 10.98 -8.00 0.77
N LEU A 25 10.38 -6.85 0.43
CA LEU A 25 10.64 -6.15 -0.83
C LEU A 25 12.08 -5.65 -0.93
N ILE A 26 12.65 -5.10 0.15
CA ILE A 26 14.06 -4.68 0.20
C ILE A 26 14.97 -5.89 -0.03
N ILE A 27 14.75 -7.00 0.68
CA ILE A 27 15.54 -8.23 0.50
C ILE A 27 15.45 -8.73 -0.94
N ASN A 28 14.24 -8.84 -1.49
CA ASN A 28 14.08 -9.31 -2.87
C ASN A 28 14.74 -8.37 -3.88
N SER A 29 14.60 -7.05 -3.70
CA SER A 29 15.28 -6.09 -4.57
C SER A 29 16.80 -6.27 -4.53
N SER A 30 17.39 -6.53 -3.36
CA SER A 30 18.83 -6.78 -3.22
C SER A 30 19.30 -8.10 -3.85
N ASN A 31 18.45 -9.13 -3.89
CA ASN A 31 18.76 -10.41 -4.54
C ASN A 31 18.59 -10.37 -6.08
N THR A 32 17.67 -9.53 -6.57
CA THR A 32 17.45 -9.35 -8.03
C THR A 32 18.55 -8.51 -8.71
N VAL A 33 19.53 -8.01 -7.94
CA VAL A 33 20.68 -7.20 -8.40
C VAL A 33 21.87 -8.06 -8.83
N LYS A 34 21.94 -9.34 -8.45
CA LYS A 34 23.04 -10.20 -8.87
C LYS A 34 22.83 -10.69 -10.29
N SER A 35 23.51 -10.04 -11.23
CA SER A 35 23.77 -10.58 -12.57
C SER A 35 24.38 -11.98 -12.44
N ASN A 36 23.76 -12.98 -13.07
CA ASN A 36 24.30 -14.34 -13.19
C ASN A 36 25.47 -14.45 -14.18
N HIS A 37 26.02 -13.34 -14.69
CA HIS A 37 27.16 -13.36 -15.61
C HIS A 37 28.47 -12.99 -14.90
N PRO A 38 29.43 -13.93 -14.75
CA PRO A 38 30.69 -13.71 -14.03
C PRO A 38 31.67 -12.75 -14.70
N PHE A 39 31.42 -12.31 -15.94
CA PHE A 39 32.43 -11.67 -16.79
C PHE A 39 32.13 -10.24 -17.23
N HIS A 40 30.98 -9.68 -16.85
CA HIS A 40 30.67 -8.27 -17.06
C HIS A 40 30.29 -7.65 -15.73
N GLY A 41 31.00 -6.58 -15.34
CA GLY A 41 30.79 -5.87 -14.08
C GLY A 41 29.31 -5.61 -13.81
N GLU A 42 28.92 -5.70 -12.53
CA GLU A 42 27.55 -5.64 -12.06
C GLU A 42 26.72 -4.56 -12.80
N SER A 43 25.88 -4.98 -13.74
CA SER A 43 24.96 -4.08 -14.41
C SER A 43 23.74 -3.88 -13.52
N ILE A 44 23.75 -2.80 -12.73
CA ILE A 44 22.60 -2.44 -11.91
C ILE A 44 21.45 -2.05 -12.85
N SER A 45 20.41 -2.88 -12.90
CA SER A 45 19.19 -2.56 -13.66
C SER A 45 18.49 -1.35 -13.07
N GLY A 46 18.19 -0.34 -13.89
CA GLY A 46 17.46 0.86 -13.46
C GLY A 46 16.11 0.56 -12.81
N VAL A 47 15.46 -0.54 -13.21
CA VAL A 47 14.22 -1.02 -12.58
C VAL A 47 14.46 -1.41 -11.11
N SER A 48 15.60 -2.02 -10.81
CA SER A 48 15.96 -2.42 -9.45
C SER A 48 16.18 -1.20 -8.54
N ILE A 49 16.84 -0.15 -9.04
CA ILE A 49 17.02 1.11 -8.30
C ILE A 49 15.67 1.74 -7.96
N VAL A 50 14.74 1.77 -8.92
CA VAL A 50 13.38 2.30 -8.71
C VAL A 50 12.62 1.48 -7.65
N VAL A 51 12.71 0.15 -7.71
CA VAL A 51 12.08 -0.73 -6.71
C VAL A 51 12.69 -0.53 -5.32
N LEU A 52 14.02 -0.39 -5.23
CA LEU A 52 14.72 -0.15 -3.98
C LEU A 52 14.29 1.19 -3.36
N LEU A 53 14.27 2.27 -4.14
CA LEU A 53 13.83 3.59 -3.69
C LEU A 53 12.36 3.57 -3.23
N ALA A 54 11.47 2.95 -4.00
CA ALA A 54 10.05 2.82 -3.63
C ALA A 54 9.88 2.03 -2.33
N SER A 55 10.67 0.97 -2.14
CA SER A 55 10.65 0.14 -0.93
C SER A 55 11.14 0.92 0.29
N LEU A 56 12.16 1.77 0.12
CA LEU A 56 12.74 2.59 1.18
C LEU A 56 11.77 3.70 1.62
N VAL A 57 11.11 4.37 0.66
CA VAL A 57 10.04 5.33 0.94
C VAL A 57 8.89 4.66 1.69
N SER A 58 8.44 3.48 1.22
CA SER A 58 7.40 2.71 1.90
C SER A 58 7.79 2.36 3.35
N LEU A 59 9.04 1.92 3.56
CA LEU A 59 9.55 1.61 4.90
C LEU A 59 9.50 2.82 5.84
N ILE A 60 9.90 4.01 5.37
CA ILE A 60 9.85 5.25 6.17
C ILE A 60 8.42 5.56 6.60
N PHE A 61 7.46 5.51 5.67
CA PHE A 61 6.05 5.79 6.00
C PHE A 61 5.47 4.73 6.95
N ASN A 62 5.84 3.46 6.79
CA ASN A 62 5.42 2.39 7.71
C ASN A 62 6.03 2.53 9.11
N ALA A 63 7.28 2.99 9.21
CA ALA A 63 7.91 3.33 10.48
C ALA A 63 7.21 4.52 11.16
N LEU A 64 6.86 5.57 10.39
CA LEU A 64 6.11 6.72 10.89
C LEU A 64 4.70 6.32 11.37
N LEU A 65 4.02 5.40 10.68
CA LEU A 65 2.76 4.83 11.14
C LEU A 65 2.93 4.12 12.48
N THR A 66 3.97 3.28 12.60
CA THR A 66 4.28 2.53 13.83
C THR A 66 4.50 3.48 15.00
N PHE A 67 5.32 4.51 14.78
CA PHE A 67 5.55 5.56 15.76
C PHE A 67 4.26 6.31 16.12
N GLY A 68 3.43 6.63 15.12
CA GLY A 68 2.14 7.28 15.30
C GLY A 68 1.17 6.48 16.18
N MET A 69 1.16 5.16 16.03
CA MET A 69 0.34 4.28 16.87
C MET A 69 0.90 4.11 18.28
N LEU A 70 2.22 3.91 18.43
CA LEU A 70 2.86 3.75 19.74
C LEU A 70 2.76 4.99 20.61
N MET A 71 2.97 6.18 20.00
CA MET A 71 2.91 7.46 20.70
C MET A 71 1.52 8.08 20.73
N HIS A 72 0.48 7.36 20.26
CA HIS A 72 -0.90 7.87 20.20
C HIS A 72 -1.00 9.22 19.44
N ARG A 73 -0.16 9.43 18.43
CA ARG A 73 -0.07 10.67 17.64
C ARG A 73 -0.87 10.54 16.34
N VAL A 74 -2.13 10.94 16.38
CA VAL A 74 -3.08 10.92 15.25
C VAL A 74 -2.54 11.57 13.96
N LYS A 75 -1.69 12.60 14.07
CA LYS A 75 -1.11 13.30 12.92
C LYS A 75 -0.33 12.37 11.99
N PHE A 76 0.48 11.45 12.53
CA PHE A 76 1.27 10.51 11.72
C PHE A 76 0.39 9.48 11.02
N ILE A 77 -0.67 9.01 11.68
CA ILE A 77 -1.65 8.09 11.08
C ILE A 77 -2.36 8.77 9.89
N ARG A 78 -2.71 10.06 10.03
CA ARG A 78 -3.28 10.85 8.93
C ARG A 78 -2.29 11.06 7.77
N TYR A 79 -1.00 11.27 8.06
CA TYR A 79 0.02 11.34 7.00
C TYR A 79 0.15 10.03 6.25
N HIS A 80 0.14 8.90 6.95
CA HIS A 80 0.15 7.58 6.33
C HIS A 80 -1.07 7.32 5.46
N LEU A 81 -2.27 7.71 5.92
CA LEU A 81 -3.50 7.64 5.11
C LEU A 81 -3.41 8.46 3.82
N ARG A 82 -2.84 9.67 3.88
CA ARG A 82 -2.61 10.49 2.67
C ARG A 82 -1.64 9.80 1.71
N PHE A 83 -0.55 9.25 2.24
CA PHE A 83 0.42 8.50 1.45
C PHE A 83 -0.24 7.32 0.72
N ILE A 84 -0.99 6.48 1.44
CA ILE A 84 -1.70 5.33 0.85
C ILE A 84 -2.73 5.79 -0.18
N SER A 85 -3.45 6.89 0.07
CA SER A 85 -4.39 7.45 -0.90
C SER A 85 -3.69 7.87 -2.19
N THR A 86 -2.51 8.47 -2.11
CA THR A 86 -1.70 8.80 -3.29
C THR A 86 -1.26 7.54 -4.03
N ILE A 87 -0.77 6.53 -3.31
CA ILE A 87 -0.38 5.24 -3.92
C ILE A 87 -1.57 4.56 -4.61
N TYR A 88 -2.75 4.58 -3.98
CA TYR A 88 -3.99 4.04 -4.57
C TYR A 88 -4.30 4.71 -5.91
N VAL A 89 -4.28 6.04 -5.96
CA VAL A 89 -4.51 6.79 -7.22
C VAL A 89 -3.44 6.45 -8.27
N LEU A 90 -2.17 6.37 -7.88
CA LEU A 90 -1.09 6.00 -8.80
C LEU A 90 -1.27 4.58 -9.37
N ILE A 91 -1.72 3.62 -8.57
CA ILE A 91 -2.01 2.25 -9.02
C ILE A 91 -3.17 2.26 -10.03
N LEU A 92 -4.25 3.00 -9.74
CA LEU A 92 -5.37 3.11 -10.67
C LEU A 92 -4.94 3.73 -12.01
N VAL A 93 -4.19 4.84 -11.96
CA VAL A 93 -3.65 5.48 -13.17
C VAL A 93 -2.75 4.51 -13.94
N GLY A 94 -1.87 3.79 -13.24
CA GLY A 94 -1.01 2.78 -13.84
C GLY A 94 -1.78 1.64 -14.51
N LEU A 95 -2.85 1.15 -13.87
CA LEU A 95 -3.74 0.14 -14.45
C LEU A 95 -4.44 0.67 -15.70
N PHE A 96 -4.96 1.90 -15.68
CA PHE A 96 -5.59 2.52 -16.85
C PHE A 96 -4.60 2.69 -18.02
N ILE A 97 -3.41 3.22 -17.76
CA ILE A 97 -2.37 3.38 -18.79
C ILE A 97 -1.95 1.99 -19.32
N GLY A 98 -1.77 1.01 -18.44
CA GLY A 98 -1.44 -0.37 -18.81
C GLY A 98 -2.48 -1.02 -19.72
N CYS A 99 -3.78 -0.74 -19.49
CA CYS A 99 -4.85 -1.22 -20.37
C CYS A 99 -4.75 -0.62 -21.78
N ILE A 100 -4.50 0.69 -21.86
CA ILE A 100 -4.41 1.39 -23.15
C ILE A 100 -3.21 0.85 -23.93
N VAL A 101 -2.04 0.78 -23.30
CA VAL A 101 -0.81 0.26 -23.93
C VAL A 101 -0.98 -1.20 -24.33
N GLY A 102 -1.57 -2.04 -23.46
CA GLY A 102 -1.84 -3.45 -23.75
C GLY A 102 -2.81 -3.63 -24.91
N GLY A 103 -3.86 -2.81 -24.99
CA GLY A 103 -4.82 -2.81 -26.10
C GLY A 103 -4.17 -2.43 -27.43
N ILE A 104 -3.31 -1.40 -27.44
CA ILE A 104 -2.55 -1.00 -28.64
C ILE A 104 -1.59 -2.11 -29.08
N ALA A 105 -0.87 -2.73 -28.13
CA ALA A 105 0.05 -3.81 -28.43
C ALA A 105 -0.67 -5.03 -29.03
N LEU A 106 -1.85 -5.39 -28.52
CA LEU A 106 -2.68 -6.44 -29.09
C LEU A 106 -3.17 -6.08 -30.50
N GLY A 107 -3.64 -4.86 -30.72
CA GLY A 107 -4.06 -4.39 -32.05
C GLY A 107 -2.94 -4.44 -33.09
N ASN A 108 -1.70 -4.23 -32.67
CA ASN A 108 -0.51 -4.27 -33.54
C ASN A 108 0.18 -5.64 -33.59
N SER A 109 -0.36 -6.69 -32.95
CA SER A 109 0.29 -8.00 -32.83
C SER A 109 0.35 -8.79 -34.13
N GLY A 110 -0.35 -8.36 -35.19
CA GLY A 110 -0.39 -9.07 -36.48
C GLY A 110 -1.03 -10.46 -36.40
N ALA A 111 -1.71 -10.78 -35.29
CA ALA A 111 -2.36 -12.07 -35.10
C ALA A 111 -3.48 -12.28 -36.14
N SER A 112 -3.41 -13.39 -36.86
CA SER A 112 -4.33 -13.73 -37.96
C SER A 112 -5.69 -14.25 -37.47
N ASP A 113 -5.80 -14.59 -36.19
CA ASP A 113 -7.01 -15.19 -35.61
C ASP A 113 -7.77 -14.19 -34.73
N ALA A 114 -8.90 -13.69 -35.25
CA ALA A 114 -9.75 -12.72 -34.58
C ALA A 114 -10.35 -13.26 -33.26
N ASN A 115 -10.57 -14.57 -33.15
CA ASN A 115 -11.10 -15.17 -31.92
C ASN A 115 -10.06 -15.15 -30.79
N ALA A 116 -8.78 -15.39 -31.12
CA ALA A 116 -7.69 -15.32 -30.15
C ALA A 116 -7.46 -13.88 -29.63
N LEU A 117 -7.53 -12.90 -30.54
CA LEU A 117 -7.50 -11.47 -30.20
C LEU A 117 -8.67 -11.07 -29.28
N GLY A 118 -9.88 -11.52 -29.61
CA GLY A 118 -11.08 -11.29 -28.79
C GLY A 118 -10.95 -11.90 -27.40
N ALA A 119 -10.49 -13.15 -27.29
CA ALA A 119 -10.26 -13.83 -26.02
C ALA A 119 -9.20 -13.11 -25.17
N ALA A 120 -8.10 -12.65 -25.77
CA ALA A 120 -7.07 -11.89 -25.08
C ALA A 120 -7.57 -10.52 -24.58
N ALA A 121 -8.37 -9.82 -25.38
CA ALA A 121 -8.97 -8.54 -24.98
C ALA A 121 -9.96 -8.70 -23.81
N ILE A 122 -10.79 -9.75 -23.83
CA ILE A 122 -11.69 -10.09 -22.73
C ILE A 122 -10.89 -10.46 -21.48
N GLY A 123 -9.85 -11.31 -21.64
CA GLY A 123 -8.98 -11.72 -20.55
C GLY A 123 -8.29 -10.54 -19.86
N MET A 124 -7.75 -9.58 -20.63
CA MET A 124 -7.17 -8.36 -20.08
C MET A 124 -8.21 -7.51 -19.34
N THR A 125 -9.40 -7.34 -19.92
CA THR A 125 -10.48 -6.53 -19.32
C THR A 125 -10.92 -7.11 -17.98
N ILE A 126 -11.13 -8.43 -17.92
CA ILE A 126 -11.49 -9.13 -16.67
C ILE A 126 -10.36 -9.02 -15.65
N SER A 127 -9.11 -9.23 -16.06
CA SER A 127 -7.95 -9.15 -15.16
C SER A 127 -7.82 -7.76 -14.54
N VAL A 128 -8.06 -6.71 -15.33
CA VAL A 128 -8.03 -5.31 -14.85
C VAL A 128 -9.19 -5.03 -13.91
N MET A 129 -10.41 -5.46 -14.24
CA MET A 129 -11.57 -5.35 -13.37
C MET A 129 -11.32 -6.00 -12.00
N ILE A 130 -10.76 -7.21 -12.00
CA ILE A 130 -10.36 -7.91 -10.77
C ILE A 130 -9.29 -7.11 -10.02
N GLY A 131 -8.27 -6.61 -10.73
CA GLY A 131 -7.20 -5.80 -10.15
C GLY A 131 -7.72 -4.53 -9.47
N ILE A 132 -8.57 -3.76 -10.15
CA ILE A 132 -9.20 -2.54 -9.60
C ILE A 132 -10.06 -2.88 -8.38
N THR A 133 -10.86 -3.95 -8.48
CA THR A 133 -11.75 -4.39 -7.38
C THR A 133 -10.93 -4.75 -6.15
N PHE A 134 -9.89 -5.57 -6.33
CA PHE A 134 -9.02 -6.00 -5.24
C PHE A 134 -8.29 -4.81 -4.58
N VAL A 135 -7.69 -3.93 -5.38
CA VAL A 135 -6.98 -2.74 -4.89
C VAL A 135 -7.94 -1.81 -4.14
N THR A 136 -9.17 -1.65 -4.61
CA THR A 136 -10.20 -0.81 -3.97
C THR A 136 -10.70 -1.40 -2.65
N LEU A 137 -10.92 -2.71 -2.59
CA LEU A 137 -11.27 -3.40 -1.35
C LEU A 137 -10.17 -3.27 -0.30
N GLN A 138 -8.91 -3.48 -0.70
CA GLN A 138 -7.77 -3.31 0.20
C GLN A 138 -7.66 -1.88 0.71
N PHE A 139 -7.76 -0.88 -0.17
CA PHE A 139 -7.73 0.53 0.22
C PHE A 139 -8.85 0.86 1.22
N THR A 140 -10.08 0.41 0.94
CA THR A 140 -11.23 0.63 1.81
C THR A 140 -11.02 0.02 3.19
N LEU A 141 -10.50 -1.21 3.25
CA LEU A 141 -10.20 -1.91 4.50
C LEU A 141 -9.14 -1.15 5.32
N ILE A 142 -8.07 -0.68 4.68
CA ILE A 142 -7.00 0.08 5.33
C ILE A 142 -7.54 1.40 5.90
N VAL A 143 -8.30 2.15 5.09
CA VAL A 143 -8.94 3.40 5.52
C VAL A 143 -9.86 3.16 6.71
N TRP A 144 -10.63 2.08 6.68
CA TRP A 144 -11.53 1.71 7.77
C TRP A 144 -10.77 1.39 9.06
N ILE A 145 -9.71 0.57 9.00
CA ILE A 145 -8.88 0.23 10.17
C ILE A 145 -8.24 1.48 10.76
N LEU A 146 -7.55 2.29 9.93
CA LEU A 146 -6.80 3.46 10.41
C LEU A 146 -7.71 4.56 10.94
N ASN A 147 -8.87 4.80 10.31
CA ASN A 147 -9.86 5.72 10.87
C ASN A 147 -10.46 5.21 12.19
N GLY A 148 -10.64 3.88 12.32
CA GLY A 148 -11.01 3.25 13.58
C GLY A 148 -9.97 3.52 14.67
N VAL A 149 -8.68 3.34 14.37
CA VAL A 149 -7.58 3.64 15.30
C VAL A 149 -7.55 5.12 15.70
N ILE A 150 -7.75 6.04 14.75
CA ILE A 150 -7.81 7.48 15.04
C ILE A 150 -8.94 7.80 16.02
N ARG A 151 -10.13 7.22 15.83
CA ARG A 151 -11.27 7.42 16.75
C ARG A 151 -10.97 6.90 18.15
N VAL A 152 -10.32 5.74 18.26
CA VAL A 152 -9.92 5.17 19.56
C VAL A 152 -8.95 6.11 20.28
N ILE A 153 -7.88 6.54 19.60
CA ILE A 153 -6.87 7.44 20.19
C ILE A 153 -7.50 8.79 20.61
N SER A 154 -8.40 9.33 19.79
CA SER A 154 -9.07 10.60 20.09
C SER A 154 -10.02 10.49 21.29
N ASN A 155 -10.75 9.38 21.42
CA ASN A 155 -11.64 9.15 22.55
C ASN A 155 -10.86 8.95 23.85
N ASP A 156 -9.76 8.20 23.81
CA ASP A 156 -8.89 7.99 24.98
C ASP A 156 -8.27 9.32 25.45
N GLY A 157 -7.86 10.19 24.52
CA GLY A 157 -7.34 11.53 24.83
C GLY A 157 -8.39 12.44 25.47
N MET A 158 -9.63 12.42 25.00
CA MET A 158 -10.72 13.21 25.61
C MET A 158 -11.08 12.72 27.02
N HIS A 159 -11.04 11.40 27.26
CA HIS A 159 -11.35 10.83 28.57
C HIS A 159 -10.29 11.18 29.63
N LEU A 160 -9.02 11.28 29.22
CA LEU A 160 -7.93 11.73 30.11
C LEU A 160 -8.08 13.21 30.48
N VAL A 161 -8.36 14.09 29.51
CA VAL A 161 -8.58 15.52 29.77
C VAL A 161 -9.81 15.75 30.66
N ALA A 162 -10.88 14.98 30.48
CA ALA A 162 -12.06 15.05 31.34
C ALA A 162 -11.78 14.53 32.76
N SER A 163 -10.93 13.51 32.91
CA SER A 163 -10.51 12.98 34.22
C SER A 163 -9.64 13.97 34.98
N ASP A 164 -8.69 14.63 34.30
CA ASP A 164 -7.83 15.65 34.91
C ASP A 164 -8.65 16.88 35.32
N ALA A 165 -9.58 17.32 34.47
CA ALA A 165 -10.50 18.43 34.81
C ALA A 165 -11.45 18.09 35.98
N ALA A 166 -11.85 16.82 36.12
CA ALA A 166 -12.64 16.37 37.28
C ALA A 166 -11.79 16.24 38.55
N SER A 167 -10.50 15.91 38.42
CA SER A 167 -9.55 15.84 39.53
C SER A 167 -9.11 17.22 40.04
N GLU A 168 -9.10 18.25 39.19
CA GLU A 168 -8.78 19.63 39.61
C GLU A 168 -9.96 20.34 40.29
N MET A 169 -11.18 19.81 40.13
CA MET A 169 -12.40 20.36 40.74
C MET A 169 -12.85 19.64 42.02
N ALA A 170 -12.06 18.70 42.55
CA ALA A 170 -12.29 17.96 43.79
C ALA A 170 -11.25 18.35 44.86
#